data_AF-A0A1M6P9D3-F1
#
_entry.id   AF-A0A1M6P9D3-F1
#
_cell.length_a   1.000
_cell.length_b   1.000
_cell.length_c   1.000
_cell.angle_alpha   90.00
_cell.angle_beta   90.00
_cell.angle_gamma   90.00
#
_symmetry.space_group_name_H-M   'P 1'
#
loop_
_entity.id
_entity.type
_entity.pdbx_description
1 polymer ?
#
loop_
_entity_poly.entity_id
_entity_poly.type
_entity_poly.pdbx_seq_one_letter_code
_entity_poly.pdbx_strand_id
1 'polypeptide(L)'
;MSAPPLLEIERVSKFFGSVIALQDISTKVEAAAVTCVLGDNGAGKSTLIKIFSGVHQHDAGEFRVEGEPVRLSSPREALDRGIATVYQDLAVVRLMPVWRNFFLGSEITKGKGPFARLDVEAMRKITKSELLAMGIDLRDVDQPIGTLSGGERQCVAIARAVYFGAKVLILDEPTAALGVKQAGVVLKYIIQARERGLGVVFITHNPHHAYPVGDRFMLLKRGRSLGDFAKDEITREELTALMAGGAELEELSHELERGGGAAAAAAHELEAVGAQLGASAAEEHLGLSGEGQEK
;
A
#
# COMPACT_ATOMS: atom_id res chain seq x y z
N MET A 1 -31.68 -1.44 -8.70
CA MET A 1 -30.65 -2.48 -8.51
C MET A 1 -29.30 -1.81 -8.69
N SER A 2 -28.38 -1.95 -7.73
CA SER A 2 -27.03 -1.41 -7.87
C SER A 2 -26.32 -2.08 -9.04
N ALA A 3 -25.48 -1.34 -9.78
CA ALA A 3 -24.65 -1.94 -10.82
C ALA A 3 -23.72 -3.01 -10.22
N PRO A 4 -23.39 -4.08 -10.96
CA PRO A 4 -22.46 -5.10 -10.47
C PRO A 4 -21.08 -4.48 -10.20
N PRO A 5 -20.32 -4.97 -9.21
CA PRO A 5 -18.93 -4.56 -9.00
C PRO A 5 -18.08 -4.78 -10.25
N LEU A 6 -17.06 -3.95 -10.45
CA LEU A 6 -16.10 -4.12 -11.54
C LEU A 6 -15.25 -5.36 -11.32
N LEU A 7 -14.79 -5.58 -10.08
CA LEU A 7 -14.15 -6.82 -9.64
C LEU A 7 -14.84 -7.33 -8.38
N GLU A 8 -14.99 -8.63 -8.28
CA GLU A 8 -15.47 -9.28 -7.05
C GLU A 8 -14.70 -10.59 -6.87
N ILE A 9 -14.14 -10.79 -5.68
CA ILE A 9 -13.63 -12.09 -5.27
C ILE A 9 -14.40 -12.60 -4.06
N GLU A 10 -14.69 -13.89 -4.09
CA GLU A 10 -15.43 -14.59 -3.05
C GLU A 10 -14.62 -15.80 -2.59
N ARG A 11 -14.19 -15.78 -1.32
CA ARG A 11 -13.40 -16.84 -0.67
C ARG A 11 -12.17 -17.28 -1.45
N VAL A 12 -11.51 -16.34 -2.13
CA VAL A 12 -10.33 -16.63 -2.96
C VAL A 12 -9.15 -17.03 -2.09
N SER A 13 -8.51 -18.14 -2.46
CA SER A 13 -7.30 -18.65 -1.82
C SER A 13 -6.18 -18.90 -2.83
N LYS A 14 -4.94 -18.76 -2.38
CA LYS A 14 -3.73 -19.01 -3.16
C LYS A 14 -2.67 -19.71 -2.33
N PHE A 15 -2.16 -20.81 -2.87
CA PHE A 15 -1.12 -21.65 -2.28
C PHE A 15 0.09 -21.73 -3.21
N PHE A 16 1.29 -21.70 -2.63
CA PHE A 16 2.55 -21.95 -3.33
C PHE A 16 3.26 -23.11 -2.63
N GLY A 17 3.01 -24.33 -3.11
CA GLY A 17 3.45 -25.53 -2.41
C GLY A 17 2.83 -25.60 -1.01
N SER A 18 3.67 -25.60 0.03
CA SER A 18 3.23 -25.58 1.44
C SER A 18 2.89 -24.18 1.97
N VAL A 19 3.19 -23.11 1.22
CA VAL A 19 2.98 -21.73 1.67
C VAL A 19 1.55 -21.29 1.35
N ILE A 20 0.80 -20.90 2.38
CA ILE A 20 -0.50 -20.24 2.25
C ILE A 20 -0.26 -18.76 2.00
N ALA A 21 -0.44 -18.31 0.76
CA ALA A 21 -0.23 -16.91 0.39
C ALA A 21 -1.48 -16.07 0.60
N LEU A 22 -2.65 -16.63 0.30
CA LEU A 22 -3.97 -16.06 0.59
C LEU A 22 -4.93 -17.17 1.01
N GLN A 23 -5.81 -16.89 1.97
CA GLN A 23 -6.82 -17.83 2.46
C GLN A 23 -8.15 -17.11 2.69
N ASP A 24 -9.17 -17.60 2.00
CA ASP A 24 -10.58 -17.16 2.14
C ASP A 24 -10.78 -15.64 2.03
N ILE A 25 -10.11 -14.98 1.08
CA ILE A 25 -10.23 -13.53 0.86
C ILE A 25 -11.48 -13.22 0.06
N SER A 26 -12.30 -12.29 0.56
CA SER A 26 -13.48 -11.77 -0.14
C SER A 26 -13.47 -10.25 -0.15
N THR A 27 -13.63 -9.64 -1.31
CA THR A 27 -13.74 -8.19 -1.47
C THR A 27 -14.35 -7.83 -2.82
N LYS A 28 -14.74 -6.57 -2.95
CA LYS A 28 -15.26 -6.02 -4.19
C LYS A 28 -14.62 -4.66 -4.51
N VAL A 29 -14.49 -4.40 -5.80
CA VAL A 29 -14.04 -3.12 -6.35
C VAL A 29 -15.20 -2.55 -7.15
N GLU A 30 -15.73 -1.45 -6.67
CA GLU A 30 -16.87 -0.76 -7.28
C GLU A 30 -16.37 0.30 -8.26
N ALA A 31 -17.19 0.61 -9.27
CA ALA A 31 -16.94 1.76 -10.12
C ALA A 31 -17.02 3.05 -9.31
N ALA A 32 -16.21 4.05 -9.69
CA ALA A 32 -16.15 5.35 -9.01
C ALA A 32 -15.85 5.26 -7.49
N ALA A 33 -15.15 4.22 -7.03
CA ALA A 33 -14.75 4.05 -5.64
C ALA A 33 -13.27 3.64 -5.52
N VAL A 34 -12.66 3.99 -4.39
CA VAL A 34 -11.29 3.59 -4.03
C VAL A 34 -11.34 2.50 -2.95
N THR A 35 -10.97 1.27 -3.33
CA THR A 35 -10.74 0.16 -2.41
C THR A 35 -9.26 0.16 -1.99
N CYS A 36 -8.99 0.52 -0.74
CA CYS A 36 -7.66 0.49 -0.15
C CYS A 36 -7.34 -0.91 0.37
N VAL A 37 -6.24 -1.51 -0.09
CA VAL A 37 -5.72 -2.78 0.45
C VAL A 37 -4.51 -2.47 1.32
N LEU A 38 -4.65 -2.75 2.60
CA LEU A 38 -3.73 -2.40 3.66
C LEU A 38 -3.17 -3.65 4.33
N GLY A 39 -1.99 -3.53 4.92
CA GLY A 39 -1.36 -4.61 5.68
C GLY A 39 0.15 -4.50 5.64
N ASP A 40 0.81 -5.29 6.48
CA ASP A 40 2.27 -5.33 6.55
C ASP A 40 2.93 -5.96 5.33
N ASN A 41 4.26 -5.88 5.29
CA ASN A 41 5.07 -6.64 4.36
C ASN A 41 4.83 -8.15 4.56
N GLY A 42 4.59 -8.88 3.48
CA GLY A 42 4.25 -10.30 3.55
C GLY A 42 2.79 -10.61 3.92
N ALA A 43 1.92 -9.59 4.03
CA ALA A 43 0.50 -9.81 4.32
C ALA A 43 -0.31 -10.51 3.21
N GLY A 44 0.25 -10.61 1.99
CA GLY A 44 -0.42 -11.20 0.82
C GLY A 44 -0.90 -10.18 -0.23
N LYS A 45 -0.70 -8.87 0.01
CA LYS A 45 -1.11 -7.78 -0.90
C LYS A 45 -0.65 -7.98 -2.34
N SER A 46 0.65 -8.24 -2.55
CA SER A 46 1.21 -8.45 -3.89
C SER A 46 0.68 -9.73 -4.56
N THR A 47 0.34 -10.76 -3.78
CA THR A 47 -0.31 -11.97 -4.31
C THR A 47 -1.72 -11.64 -4.80
N LEU A 48 -2.48 -10.85 -4.04
CA LEU A 48 -3.82 -10.41 -4.42
C LEU A 48 -3.78 -9.58 -5.72
N ILE A 49 -2.85 -8.62 -5.80
CA ILE A 49 -2.63 -7.83 -7.03
C ILE A 49 -2.31 -8.73 -8.22
N LYS A 50 -1.42 -9.71 -8.05
CA LYS A 50 -1.05 -10.64 -9.12
C LYS A 50 -2.21 -11.53 -9.58
N ILE A 51 -3.19 -11.79 -8.71
CA ILE A 51 -4.42 -12.47 -9.09
C ILE A 51 -5.31 -11.55 -9.92
N PHE A 52 -5.54 -10.31 -9.46
CA PHE A 52 -6.32 -9.33 -10.22
C PHE A 52 -5.70 -8.99 -11.58
N SER A 53 -4.37 -8.94 -11.65
CA SER A 53 -3.64 -8.65 -12.88
C SER A 53 -3.37 -9.88 -13.75
N GLY A 54 -3.92 -11.05 -13.42
CA GLY A 54 -3.79 -12.26 -14.24
C GLY A 54 -2.36 -12.85 -14.31
N VAL A 55 -1.44 -12.42 -13.44
CA VAL A 55 -0.11 -13.02 -13.31
C VAL A 55 -0.17 -14.38 -12.62
N HIS A 56 -1.10 -14.54 -11.66
CA HIS A 56 -1.33 -15.78 -10.95
C HIS A 56 -2.82 -16.12 -10.96
N GLN A 57 -3.15 -17.40 -11.15
CA GLN A 57 -4.51 -17.88 -10.92
C GLN A 57 -4.74 -18.15 -9.43
N HIS A 58 -5.95 -17.90 -8.94
CA HIS A 58 -6.40 -18.42 -7.66
C HIS A 58 -6.60 -19.94 -7.72
N ASP A 59 -6.48 -20.60 -6.55
CA ASP A 59 -6.58 -22.05 -6.42
C ASP A 59 -7.96 -22.50 -5.92
N ALA A 60 -8.66 -21.62 -5.18
CA ALA A 60 -10.02 -21.83 -4.69
C ALA A 60 -10.78 -20.50 -4.65
N GLY A 61 -12.10 -20.57 -4.47
CA GLY A 61 -13.01 -19.43 -4.48
C GLY A 61 -13.44 -19.05 -5.89
N GLU A 62 -14.10 -17.89 -6.01
CA GLU A 62 -14.57 -17.35 -7.28
C GLU A 62 -14.01 -15.95 -7.51
N PHE A 63 -13.67 -15.65 -8.76
CA PHE A 63 -13.30 -14.31 -9.20
C PHE A 63 -14.25 -13.91 -10.34
N ARG A 64 -14.94 -12.79 -10.20
CA ARG A 64 -15.84 -12.22 -11.19
C ARG A 64 -15.36 -10.84 -11.65
N VAL A 65 -15.55 -10.55 -12.93
CA VAL A 65 -15.33 -9.22 -13.54
C VAL A 65 -16.64 -8.78 -14.16
N GLU A 66 -17.18 -7.65 -13.70
CA GLU A 66 -18.49 -7.14 -14.12
C GLU A 66 -19.63 -8.18 -13.96
N GLY A 67 -19.54 -9.02 -12.92
CA GLY A 67 -20.50 -10.10 -12.63
C GLY A 67 -20.21 -11.44 -13.32
N GLU A 68 -19.31 -11.48 -14.31
CA GLU A 68 -18.97 -12.70 -15.05
C GLU A 68 -17.81 -13.45 -14.38
N PRO A 69 -17.95 -14.75 -14.06
CA PRO A 69 -16.84 -15.56 -13.55
C PRO A 69 -15.66 -15.62 -14.53
N VAL A 70 -14.45 -15.39 -14.02
CA VAL A 70 -13.21 -15.38 -14.80
C VAL A 70 -12.11 -16.19 -14.13
N ARG A 71 -11.19 -16.68 -14.97
CA ARG A 71 -9.94 -17.26 -14.52
C ARG A 71 -8.79 -16.71 -15.35
N LEU A 72 -8.38 -15.49 -15.02
CA LEU A 72 -7.36 -14.75 -15.77
C LEU A 72 -6.06 -15.57 -15.83
N SER A 73 -5.55 -15.75 -17.04
CA SER A 73 -4.37 -16.56 -17.33
C SER A 73 -3.15 -15.73 -17.75
N SER A 74 -3.33 -14.45 -18.03
CA SER A 74 -2.25 -13.53 -18.35
C SER A 74 -2.57 -12.06 -18.03
N PRO A 75 -1.54 -11.21 -17.88
CA PRO A 75 -1.74 -9.76 -17.78
C PRO A 75 -2.39 -9.10 -18.98
N ARG A 76 -2.20 -9.66 -20.19
CA ARG A 76 -2.88 -9.15 -21.38
C ARG A 76 -4.38 -9.39 -21.29
N GLU A 77 -4.81 -10.55 -20.82
CA GLU A 77 -6.23 -10.86 -20.62
C GLU A 77 -6.88 -9.93 -19.58
N ALA A 78 -6.16 -9.61 -18.50
CA ALA A 78 -6.62 -8.63 -17.52
C ALA A 78 -6.78 -7.23 -18.14
N LEU A 79 -5.80 -6.80 -18.94
CA LEU A 79 -5.84 -5.51 -19.64
C LEU A 79 -6.97 -5.43 -20.66
N ASP A 80 -7.22 -6.49 -21.43
CA ASP A 80 -8.31 -6.56 -22.41
C ASP A 80 -9.70 -6.45 -21.75
N ARG A 81 -9.79 -6.78 -20.46
CA ARG A 81 -10.99 -6.57 -19.62
C ARG A 81 -11.02 -5.21 -18.91
N GLY A 82 -10.04 -4.34 -19.17
CA GLY A 82 -9.93 -3.01 -18.57
C GLY A 82 -9.30 -2.98 -17.18
N ILE A 83 -8.55 -4.01 -16.79
CA ILE A 83 -7.81 -4.05 -15.51
C ILE A 83 -6.36 -3.62 -15.77
N ALA A 84 -6.01 -2.40 -15.39
CA ALA A 84 -4.66 -1.87 -15.53
C ALA A 84 -3.94 -1.85 -14.19
N THR A 85 -2.68 -2.28 -14.17
CA THR A 85 -1.85 -2.28 -12.95
C THR A 85 -0.63 -1.37 -13.13
N VAL A 86 -0.44 -0.45 -12.19
CA VAL A 86 0.75 0.37 -12.04
C VAL A 86 1.52 -0.15 -10.84
N TYR A 87 2.66 -0.78 -11.12
CA TYR A 87 3.54 -1.35 -10.09
C TYR A 87 4.43 -0.29 -9.46
N GLN A 88 4.98 -0.58 -8.29
CA GLN A 88 5.91 0.28 -7.57
C GLN A 88 7.13 0.66 -8.43
N ASP A 89 7.72 -0.32 -9.14
CA ASP A 89 8.71 -0.05 -10.19
C ASP A 89 7.99 0.13 -11.53
N LEU A 90 7.98 1.36 -12.04
CA LEU A 90 7.12 1.81 -13.13
C LEU A 90 7.46 1.19 -14.51
N ALA A 91 8.43 0.28 -14.60
CA ALA A 91 8.83 -0.39 -15.85
C ALA A 91 9.00 0.57 -17.04
N VAL A 92 9.47 1.80 -16.76
CA VAL A 92 9.70 2.85 -17.75
C VAL A 92 11.09 2.76 -18.34
N VAL A 93 11.21 3.06 -19.63
CA VAL A 93 12.51 3.19 -20.29
C VAL A 93 13.03 4.61 -20.06
N ARG A 94 13.92 4.77 -19.08
CA ARG A 94 14.33 6.09 -18.55
C ARG A 94 14.88 7.06 -19.61
N LEU A 95 15.60 6.54 -20.60
CA LEU A 95 16.22 7.34 -21.68
C LEU A 95 15.25 7.65 -22.82
N MET A 96 14.06 7.06 -22.81
CA MET A 96 13.06 7.25 -23.85
C MET A 96 12.17 8.47 -23.51
N PRO A 97 11.73 9.23 -24.54
CA PRO A 97 10.79 10.33 -24.35
C PRO A 97 9.53 9.95 -23.59
N VAL A 98 8.92 10.92 -22.91
CA VAL A 98 7.66 10.72 -22.18
C VAL A 98 6.56 10.21 -23.12
N TRP A 99 6.38 10.84 -24.28
CA TRP A 99 5.34 10.41 -25.24
C TRP A 99 5.52 8.97 -25.70
N ARG A 100 6.76 8.52 -25.84
CA ARG A 100 7.03 7.16 -26.31
C ARG A 100 6.86 6.12 -25.21
N ASN A 101 7.21 6.46 -23.97
CA ASN A 101 6.84 5.64 -22.81
C ASN A 101 5.32 5.54 -22.63
N PHE A 102 4.61 6.65 -22.89
CA PHE A 102 3.16 6.71 -22.81
C PHE A 102 2.51 5.72 -23.79
N PHE A 103 3.01 5.62 -25.02
CA PHE A 103 2.45 4.72 -26.05
C PHE A 103 3.15 3.37 -26.19
N LEU A 104 4.09 3.03 -25.29
CA LEU A 104 4.92 1.82 -25.44
C LEU A 104 4.06 0.56 -25.44
N GLY A 105 4.09 -0.20 -26.54
CA GLY A 105 3.27 -1.40 -26.75
C GLY A 105 1.84 -1.15 -27.24
N SER A 106 1.50 0.11 -27.55
CA SER A 106 0.21 0.53 -28.10
C SER A 106 0.40 1.70 -29.07
N GLU A 107 1.47 1.63 -29.88
CA GLU A 107 1.87 2.73 -30.75
C GLU A 107 0.87 3.01 -31.87
N ILE A 108 0.58 4.29 -32.09
CA ILE A 108 -0.25 4.73 -33.22
C ILE A 108 0.58 4.68 -34.50
N THR A 109 0.05 4.06 -35.55
CA THR A 109 0.69 4.00 -36.87
C THR A 109 -0.14 4.67 -37.94
N LYS A 110 0.54 5.24 -38.94
CA LYS A 110 0.00 5.85 -40.14
C LYS A 110 0.53 5.12 -41.38
N GLY A 111 -0.34 4.86 -42.34
CA GLY A 111 -0.02 4.15 -43.58
C GLY A 111 -0.70 2.78 -43.65
N LYS A 112 -0.34 1.97 -44.65
CA LYS A 112 -0.90 0.62 -44.84
C LYS A 112 0.21 -0.40 -45.04
N GLY A 113 0.01 -1.59 -44.48
CA GLY A 113 0.91 -2.74 -44.65
C GLY A 113 2.33 -2.46 -44.16
N PRO A 114 3.37 -2.98 -44.84
CA PRO A 114 4.76 -2.91 -44.38
C PRO A 114 5.35 -1.48 -44.38
N PHE A 115 4.65 -0.50 -44.97
CA PHE A 115 5.07 0.91 -44.99
C PHE A 115 4.45 1.73 -43.86
N ALA A 116 3.70 1.11 -42.94
CA ALA A 116 3.17 1.79 -41.77
C ALA A 116 4.32 2.36 -40.92
N ARG A 117 4.21 3.64 -40.56
CA ARG A 117 5.18 4.35 -39.71
C ARG A 117 4.48 4.84 -38.46
N LEU A 118 5.25 5.10 -37.41
CA LEU A 118 4.74 5.69 -36.18
C LEU A 118 4.17 7.09 -36.45
N ASP A 119 2.96 7.35 -35.96
CA ASP A 119 2.37 8.69 -35.96
C ASP A 119 2.84 9.46 -34.71
N VAL A 120 4.09 9.92 -34.77
CA VAL A 120 4.76 10.60 -33.65
C VAL A 120 4.05 11.91 -33.29
N GLU A 121 3.53 12.63 -34.28
CA GLU A 121 2.85 13.91 -34.05
C GLU A 121 1.54 13.69 -33.27
N ALA A 122 0.73 12.70 -33.66
CA ALA A 122 -0.47 12.33 -32.92
C ALA A 122 -0.14 11.90 -31.48
N MET A 123 0.83 11.00 -31.31
CA MET A 123 1.22 10.49 -29.98
C MET A 123 1.72 11.61 -29.06
N ARG A 124 2.51 12.57 -29.57
CA ARG A 124 2.95 13.74 -28.79
C ARG A 124 1.79 14.60 -28.36
N LYS A 125 0.87 14.93 -29.29
CA LYS A 125 -0.29 15.77 -29.01
C LYS A 125 -1.20 15.14 -27.96
N ILE A 126 -1.49 13.84 -28.10
CA ILE A 126 -2.31 13.09 -27.15
C ILE A 126 -1.63 13.02 -25.78
N THR A 127 -0.34 12.66 -25.73
CA THR A 127 0.39 12.61 -24.46
C THR A 127 0.28 13.95 -23.74
N LYS A 128 0.51 15.06 -24.43
CA LYS A 128 0.43 16.39 -23.82
C LYS A 128 -0.98 16.72 -23.33
N SER A 129 -2.02 16.40 -24.12
CA SER A 129 -3.41 16.67 -23.70
C SER A 129 -3.84 15.82 -22.51
N GLU A 130 -3.48 14.53 -22.48
CA GLU A 130 -3.84 13.62 -21.38
C GLU A 130 -3.14 14.00 -20.08
N LEU A 131 -1.83 14.30 -20.15
CA LEU A 131 -1.08 14.77 -18.99
C LEU A 131 -1.66 16.09 -18.46
N LEU A 132 -2.00 17.03 -19.34
CA LEU A 132 -2.62 18.30 -18.95
C LEU A 132 -4.04 18.12 -18.37
N ALA A 133 -4.84 17.20 -18.93
CA ALA A 133 -6.18 16.88 -18.43
C ALA A 133 -6.14 16.25 -17.04
N MET A 134 -5.02 15.60 -16.68
CA MET A 134 -4.76 15.18 -15.32
C MET A 134 -4.30 16.40 -14.48
N GLY A 135 -3.51 17.31 -15.04
CA GLY A 135 -2.98 18.50 -14.35
C GLY A 135 -1.46 18.48 -14.23
N ILE A 136 -0.81 17.65 -15.05
CA ILE A 136 0.62 17.58 -15.22
C ILE A 136 0.98 18.44 -16.44
N ASP A 137 1.43 19.66 -16.19
CA ASP A 137 1.90 20.54 -17.26
C ASP A 137 3.38 20.28 -17.54
N LEU A 138 3.64 19.29 -18.40
CA LEU A 138 4.98 19.07 -18.93
C LEU A 138 5.27 20.08 -20.05
N ARG A 139 6.32 20.88 -19.87
CA ARG A 139 6.82 21.81 -20.88
C ARG A 139 7.12 21.10 -22.20
N ASP A 140 7.75 19.94 -22.10
CA ASP A 140 8.16 19.11 -23.23
C ASP A 140 7.93 17.63 -22.94
N VAL A 141 7.29 16.92 -23.87
CA VAL A 141 7.07 15.47 -23.82
C VAL A 141 8.16 14.68 -24.54
N ASP A 142 9.06 15.37 -25.26
CA ASP A 142 10.24 14.79 -25.90
C ASP A 142 11.41 14.57 -24.93
N GLN A 143 11.40 15.23 -23.77
CA GLN A 143 12.40 14.98 -22.73
C GLN A 143 12.36 13.53 -22.26
N PRO A 144 13.51 12.93 -21.88
CA PRO A 144 13.53 11.57 -21.34
C PRO A 144 12.71 11.46 -20.05
N ILE A 145 11.87 10.43 -19.92
CA ILE A 145 11.03 10.25 -18.73
C ILE A 145 11.84 10.12 -17.42
N GLY A 146 13.10 9.71 -17.52
CA GLY A 146 14.03 9.62 -16.39
C GLY A 146 14.36 10.96 -15.73
N THR A 147 14.16 12.09 -16.41
CA THR A 147 14.39 13.43 -15.85
C THR A 147 13.23 13.91 -14.97
N LEU A 148 12.05 13.31 -15.12
CA LEU A 148 10.88 13.62 -14.30
C LEU A 148 11.10 13.19 -12.85
N SER A 149 10.45 13.87 -11.91
CA SER A 149 10.42 13.46 -10.51
C SER A 149 9.63 12.16 -10.32
N GLY A 150 9.82 11.49 -9.17
CA GLY A 150 9.11 10.23 -8.88
C GLY A 150 7.59 10.37 -8.94
N GLY A 151 7.06 11.47 -8.39
CA GLY A 151 5.63 11.78 -8.46
C GLY A 151 5.16 11.97 -9.89
N GLU A 152 5.84 12.78 -10.69
CA GLU A 152 5.47 13.00 -12.09
C GLU A 152 5.48 11.71 -12.91
N ARG A 153 6.47 10.82 -12.70
CA ARG A 153 6.51 9.51 -13.36
C ARG A 153 5.31 8.63 -12.99
N GLN A 154 4.91 8.60 -11.72
CA GLN A 154 3.69 7.90 -11.27
C GLN A 154 2.46 8.46 -11.98
N CYS A 155 2.37 9.79 -12.09
CA CYS A 155 1.24 10.45 -12.72
C CYS A 155 1.17 10.15 -14.23
N VAL A 156 2.32 10.08 -14.91
CA VAL A 156 2.39 9.62 -16.31
C VAL A 156 1.90 8.17 -16.46
N ALA A 157 2.28 7.27 -15.55
CA ALA A 157 1.84 5.88 -15.59
C ALA A 157 0.33 5.73 -15.33
N ILE A 158 -0.22 6.49 -14.39
CA ILE A 158 -1.66 6.58 -14.14
C ILE A 158 -2.39 7.13 -15.37
N ALA A 159 -1.93 8.25 -15.92
CA ALA A 159 -2.53 8.87 -17.11
C ALA A 159 -2.53 7.90 -18.31
N ARG A 160 -1.43 7.15 -18.50
CA ARG A 160 -1.35 6.09 -19.51
C ARG A 160 -2.44 5.04 -19.31
N ALA A 161 -2.56 4.50 -18.10
CA ALA A 161 -3.55 3.47 -17.80
C ALA A 161 -4.98 3.95 -18.06
N VAL A 162 -5.30 5.18 -17.65
CA VAL A 162 -6.62 5.79 -17.88
C VAL A 162 -6.88 5.99 -19.38
N TYR A 163 -5.90 6.51 -20.13
CA TYR A 163 -6.05 6.76 -21.57
C TYR A 163 -6.34 5.49 -22.38
N PHE A 164 -5.68 4.37 -22.05
CA PHE A 164 -5.92 3.09 -22.71
C PHE A 164 -7.15 2.32 -22.19
N GLY A 165 -8.07 3.01 -21.53
CA GLY A 165 -9.40 2.47 -21.24
C GLY A 165 -9.48 1.58 -20.00
N ALA A 166 -8.64 1.82 -18.98
CA ALA A 166 -8.78 1.15 -17.70
C ALA A 166 -10.18 1.43 -17.09
N LYS A 167 -10.92 0.37 -16.78
CA LYS A 167 -12.10 0.40 -15.91
C LYS A 167 -11.68 0.31 -14.44
N VAL A 168 -10.66 -0.52 -14.19
CA VAL A 168 -10.07 -0.72 -12.88
C VAL A 168 -8.59 -0.36 -12.92
N LEU A 169 -8.17 0.53 -12.02
CA LEU A 169 -6.81 0.96 -11.86
C LEU A 169 -6.24 0.40 -10.54
N ILE A 170 -5.26 -0.48 -10.63
CA ILE A 170 -4.57 -1.05 -9.49
C ILE A 170 -3.24 -0.31 -9.31
N LEU A 171 -3.02 0.25 -8.12
CA LEU A 171 -1.81 1.03 -7.79
C LEU A 171 -1.06 0.36 -6.64
N ASP A 172 0.10 -0.23 -6.94
CA ASP A 172 0.93 -0.93 -5.97
C ASP A 172 1.97 0.00 -5.34
N GLU A 173 1.74 0.35 -4.07
CA GLU A 173 2.59 1.25 -3.28
C GLU A 173 3.08 2.52 -4.02
N PRO A 174 2.20 3.25 -4.74
CA PRO A 174 2.59 4.36 -5.61
C PRO A 174 3.24 5.54 -4.88
N THR A 175 3.15 5.57 -3.54
CA THR A 175 3.69 6.63 -2.69
C THR A 175 4.92 6.23 -1.87
N ALA A 176 5.37 4.96 -1.91
CA ALA A 176 6.37 4.44 -0.96
C ALA A 176 7.73 5.16 -1.03
N ALA A 177 8.15 5.62 -2.21
CA ALA A 177 9.43 6.29 -2.42
C ALA A 177 9.30 7.81 -2.65
N LEU A 178 8.16 8.42 -2.26
CA LEU A 178 7.85 9.81 -2.53
C LEU A 178 7.87 10.66 -1.26
N GLY A 179 8.40 11.89 -1.38
CA GLY A 179 8.24 12.89 -0.32
C GLY A 179 6.79 13.38 -0.22
N VAL A 180 6.42 13.99 0.92
CA VAL A 180 5.04 14.43 1.24
C VAL A 180 4.38 15.21 0.10
N LYS A 181 5.08 16.19 -0.49
CA LYS A 181 4.53 17.00 -1.60
C LYS A 181 4.21 16.15 -2.84
N GLN A 182 5.08 15.21 -3.18
CA GLN A 182 4.90 14.33 -4.35
C GLN A 182 3.81 13.27 -4.10
N ALA A 183 3.76 12.72 -2.88
CA ALA A 183 2.70 11.81 -2.49
C ALA A 183 1.32 12.48 -2.59
N GLY A 184 1.18 13.72 -2.10
CA GLY A 184 -0.07 14.48 -2.21
C GLY A 184 -0.53 14.69 -3.66
N VAL A 185 0.42 14.89 -4.58
CA VAL A 185 0.13 14.96 -6.02
C VAL A 185 -0.45 13.64 -6.53
N VAL A 186 0.18 12.50 -6.20
CA VAL A 186 -0.32 11.16 -6.58
C VAL A 186 -1.70 10.87 -5.98
N LEU A 187 -1.93 11.20 -4.71
CA LEU A 187 -3.22 11.00 -4.04
C LEU A 187 -4.34 11.82 -4.71
N LYS A 188 -4.05 13.04 -5.15
CA LYS A 188 -5.01 13.84 -5.94
C LYS A 188 -5.41 13.14 -7.24
N TYR A 189 -4.48 12.46 -7.90
CA TYR A 189 -4.77 11.70 -9.13
C TYR A 189 -5.61 10.46 -8.89
N ILE A 190 -5.43 9.79 -7.75
CA ILE A 190 -6.30 8.68 -7.34
C ILE A 190 -7.75 9.16 -7.26
N ILE A 191 -7.97 10.31 -6.62
CA ILE A 191 -9.29 10.94 -6.53
C ILE A 191 -9.84 11.29 -7.91
N GLN A 192 -9.04 11.90 -8.79
CA GLN A 192 -9.48 12.24 -10.14
C GLN A 192 -9.82 10.99 -10.99
N ALA A 193 -9.05 9.91 -10.86
CA ALA A 193 -9.36 8.65 -11.54
C ALA A 193 -10.71 8.09 -11.07
N ARG A 194 -10.96 8.10 -9.76
CA ARG A 194 -12.26 7.76 -9.18
C ARG A 194 -13.39 8.65 -9.71
N GLU A 195 -13.20 9.97 -9.74
CA GLU A 195 -14.20 10.93 -10.24
C GLU A 195 -14.54 10.75 -11.73
N ARG A 196 -13.62 10.18 -12.51
CA ARG A 196 -13.85 9.78 -13.91
C ARG A 196 -14.61 8.45 -14.05
N GLY A 197 -15.01 7.83 -12.94
CA GLY A 197 -15.81 6.60 -12.91
C GLY A 197 -15.01 5.31 -12.78
N LEU A 198 -13.68 5.37 -12.66
CA LEU A 198 -12.85 4.18 -12.52
C LEU A 198 -12.98 3.59 -11.11
N GLY A 199 -12.93 2.26 -11.01
CA GLY A 199 -12.64 1.59 -9.74
C GLY A 199 -11.14 1.64 -9.47
N VAL A 200 -10.72 2.08 -8.28
CA VAL A 200 -9.29 2.15 -7.94
C VAL A 200 -9.00 1.16 -6.82
N VAL A 201 -8.00 0.30 -7.02
CA VAL A 201 -7.42 -0.50 -5.96
C VAL A 201 -6.13 0.17 -5.54
N PHE A 202 -6.10 0.75 -4.35
CA PHE A 202 -4.92 1.45 -3.83
C PHE A 202 -4.25 0.60 -2.75
N ILE A 203 -3.05 0.11 -3.05
CA ILE A 203 -2.28 -0.72 -2.14
C ILE A 203 -1.23 0.14 -1.46
N THR A 204 -1.21 0.11 -0.14
CA THR A 204 -0.24 0.84 0.67
C THR A 204 -0.10 0.16 2.04
N HIS A 205 1.00 0.46 2.74
CA HIS A 205 1.17 0.12 4.15
C HIS A 205 1.02 1.38 5.04
N ASN A 206 0.57 2.51 4.49
CA ASN A 206 0.45 3.78 5.21
C ASN A 206 -1.02 4.24 5.32
N PRO A 207 -1.63 4.16 6.53
CA PRO A 207 -2.98 4.65 6.78
C PRO A 207 -3.18 6.14 6.44
N HIS A 208 -2.16 6.98 6.64
CA HIS A 208 -2.25 8.43 6.38
C HIS A 208 -2.39 8.74 4.88
N HIS A 209 -1.96 7.84 4.01
CA HIS A 209 -2.15 7.98 2.57
C HIS A 209 -3.47 7.35 2.12
N ALA A 210 -3.85 6.21 2.70
CA ALA A 210 -5.07 5.49 2.34
C ALA A 210 -6.35 6.20 2.76
N TYR A 211 -6.43 6.66 4.01
CA TYR A 211 -7.67 7.18 4.60
C TYR A 211 -8.25 8.41 3.86
N PRO A 212 -7.44 9.40 3.41
CA PRO A 212 -7.96 10.55 2.69
C PRO A 212 -8.67 10.19 1.37
N VAL A 213 -8.18 9.16 0.66
CA VAL A 213 -8.66 8.81 -0.68
C VAL A 213 -9.59 7.59 -0.70
N GLY A 214 -9.49 6.71 0.30
CA GLY A 214 -10.22 5.45 0.37
C GLY A 214 -11.70 5.63 0.69
N ASP A 215 -12.53 4.84 0.01
CA ASP A 215 -13.96 4.66 0.29
C ASP A 215 -14.22 3.33 1.02
N ARG A 216 -13.32 2.35 0.84
CA ARG A 216 -13.35 1.03 1.45
C ARG A 216 -11.95 0.59 1.86
N PHE A 217 -11.81 -0.15 2.95
CA PHE A 217 -10.53 -0.54 3.55
C PHE A 217 -10.51 -2.04 3.84
N MET A 218 -9.78 -2.78 3.02
CA MET A 218 -9.47 -4.19 3.26
C MET A 218 -8.13 -4.30 3.97
N LEU A 219 -8.11 -4.88 5.16
CA LEU A 219 -6.88 -5.18 5.88
C LEU A 219 -6.50 -6.64 5.70
N LEU A 220 -5.24 -6.87 5.33
CA LEU A 220 -4.65 -8.19 5.19
C LEU A 220 -3.56 -8.38 6.25
N LYS A 221 -3.54 -9.57 6.87
CA LYS A 221 -2.45 -10.03 7.75
C LYS A 221 -2.17 -11.50 7.48
N ARG A 222 -0.92 -11.83 7.15
CA ARG A 222 -0.44 -13.20 6.89
C ARG A 222 -1.37 -14.01 5.96
N GLY A 223 -1.83 -13.40 4.87
CA GLY A 223 -2.67 -14.05 3.87
C GLY A 223 -4.16 -14.15 4.22
N ARG A 224 -4.60 -13.58 5.34
CA ARG A 224 -6.03 -13.55 5.74
C ARG A 224 -6.55 -12.13 5.82
N SER A 225 -7.85 -11.95 5.65
CA SER A 225 -8.51 -10.67 5.91
C SER A 225 -8.70 -10.48 7.42
N LEU A 226 -8.28 -9.32 7.94
CA LEU A 226 -8.63 -8.86 9.29
C LEU A 226 -9.96 -8.13 9.31
N GLY A 227 -10.47 -7.74 8.14
CA GLY A 227 -11.70 -7.00 7.96
C GLY A 227 -11.74 -6.28 6.62
N ASP A 228 -12.95 -5.92 6.21
CA ASP A 228 -13.27 -5.13 5.04
C ASP A 228 -14.33 -4.10 5.48
N PHE A 229 -13.91 -2.84 5.55
CA PHE A 229 -14.67 -1.75 6.18
C PHE A 229 -15.00 -0.66 5.17
N ALA A 230 -16.21 -0.12 5.20
CA ALA A 230 -16.54 1.15 4.57
C ALA A 230 -15.93 2.32 5.37
N LYS A 231 -15.80 3.47 4.72
CA LYS A 231 -15.18 4.66 5.33
C LYS A 231 -15.88 5.17 6.59
N ASP A 232 -17.18 4.97 6.70
CA ASP A 232 -18.00 5.34 7.85
C ASP A 232 -17.96 4.30 8.99
N GLU A 233 -17.40 3.12 8.74
CA GLU A 233 -17.30 2.03 9.72
C GLU A 233 -15.98 2.01 10.50
N ILE A 234 -14.97 2.76 10.05
CA ILE A 234 -13.64 2.74 10.67
C ILE A 234 -12.99 4.12 10.65
N THR A 235 -12.38 4.49 11.77
CA THR A 235 -11.57 5.71 11.89
C THR A 235 -10.13 5.47 11.42
N ARG A 236 -9.39 6.55 11.14
CA ARG A 236 -7.97 6.44 10.79
C ARG A 236 -7.14 5.86 11.93
N GLU A 237 -7.48 6.23 13.16
CA GLU A 237 -6.80 5.79 14.37
C GLU A 237 -7.01 4.28 14.58
N GLU A 238 -8.23 3.77 14.43
CA GLU A 238 -8.52 2.33 14.46
C GLU A 238 -7.83 1.58 13.32
N LEU A 239 -7.84 2.15 12.11
CA LEU A 239 -7.14 1.59 10.97
C LEU A 239 -5.64 1.45 11.23
N THR A 240 -5.04 2.47 11.85
CA THR A 240 -3.64 2.48 12.25
C THR A 240 -3.37 1.43 13.33
N ALA A 241 -4.24 1.32 14.33
CA ALA A 241 -4.13 0.33 15.39
C ALA A 241 -4.21 -1.10 14.85
N LEU A 242 -5.17 -1.40 13.97
CA LEU A 242 -5.29 -2.71 13.33
C LEU A 242 -4.06 -3.06 12.47
N MET A 243 -3.51 -2.06 11.76
CA MET A 243 -2.28 -2.25 10.97
C MET A 243 -1.04 -2.44 11.84
N ALA A 244 -0.95 -1.75 12.98
CA ALA A 244 0.11 -1.93 13.96
C ALA A 244 -0.02 -3.27 14.72
N GLY A 245 -1.03 -4.08 14.43
CA GLY A 245 -1.25 -5.35 15.09
C GLY A 245 -1.83 -5.19 16.49
N GLY A 246 -2.64 -4.15 16.73
CA GLY A 246 -3.22 -3.69 18.00
C GLY A 246 -3.20 -4.65 19.19
N ALA A 247 -3.69 -5.89 19.04
CA ALA A 247 -3.64 -6.91 20.08
C ALA A 247 -2.22 -7.36 20.50
N GLU A 248 -1.30 -7.56 19.56
CA GLU A 248 0.10 -7.94 19.84
C GLU A 248 0.86 -6.78 20.48
N LEU A 249 0.57 -5.53 20.09
CA LEU A 249 1.24 -4.34 20.63
C LEU A 249 0.73 -3.97 22.02
N GLU A 250 -0.57 -4.16 22.29
CA GLU A 250 -1.16 -4.09 23.64
C GLU A 250 -0.68 -5.22 24.55
N GLU A 251 -0.56 -6.45 24.04
CA GLU A 251 0.05 -7.56 24.79
C GLU A 251 1.52 -7.29 25.12
N LEU A 252 2.32 -6.85 24.14
CA LEU A 252 3.73 -6.47 24.35
C LEU A 252 3.86 -5.29 25.30
N SER A 253 3.01 -4.26 25.21
CA SER A 253 3.03 -3.15 26.16
C SER A 253 2.69 -3.61 27.57
N HIS A 254 1.66 -4.44 27.74
CA HIS A 254 1.30 -5.00 29.04
C HIS A 254 2.36 -5.96 29.59
N GLU A 255 3.05 -6.72 28.74
CA GLU A 255 4.15 -7.61 29.13
C GLU A 255 5.39 -6.80 29.54
N LEU A 256 5.72 -5.71 28.83
CA LEU A 256 6.80 -4.79 29.18
C LEU A 256 6.49 -4.00 30.46
N GLU A 257 5.24 -3.58 30.67
CA GLU A 257 4.79 -2.96 31.91
C GLU A 257 4.89 -3.92 33.10
N ARG A 258 4.51 -5.20 32.90
CA ARG A 258 4.66 -6.25 33.91
C ARG A 258 6.12 -6.62 34.17
N GLY A 259 6.96 -6.67 33.13
CA GLY A 259 8.40 -6.98 33.23
C GLY A 259 9.21 -5.86 33.87
N GLY A 260 8.83 -4.59 33.65
CA GLY A 260 9.42 -3.43 34.31
C GLY A 260 9.12 -3.37 35.81
N GLY A 261 7.97 -3.90 36.24
CA GLY A 261 7.60 -4.01 37.65
C GLY A 261 8.51 -4.93 38.47
N ALA A 262 9.03 -6.01 37.86
CA ALA A 262 9.97 -6.92 38.53
C ALA A 262 11.35 -6.28 38.75
N ALA A 263 11.81 -5.45 37.80
CA ALA A 263 13.04 -4.68 37.95
C ALA A 263 12.92 -3.56 39.00
N ALA A 264 11.76 -2.89 39.06
CA ALA A 264 11.46 -1.89 40.08
C ALA A 264 11.32 -2.51 41.49
N ALA A 265 10.68 -3.68 41.60
CA ALA A 265 10.57 -4.40 42.87
C ALA A 265 11.94 -4.89 43.38
N ALA A 266 12.78 -5.44 42.49
CA ALA A 266 14.14 -5.85 42.84
C ALA A 266 15.03 -4.66 43.25
N ALA A 267 14.88 -3.50 42.59
CA ALA A 267 15.57 -2.28 42.98
C ALA A 267 15.13 -1.76 44.36
N HIS A 268 13.83 -1.86 44.68
CA HIS A 268 13.28 -1.44 45.96
C HIS A 268 13.65 -2.40 47.11
N GLU A 269 13.81 -3.70 46.83
CA GLU A 269 14.38 -4.68 47.77
C GLU A 269 15.88 -4.43 48.00
N LEU A 270 16.65 -4.13 46.96
CA LEU A 270 18.07 -3.79 47.08
C LEU A 270 18.31 -2.48 47.84
N GLU A 271 17.47 -1.45 47.66
CA GLU A 271 17.51 -0.22 48.45
C GLU A 271 17.12 -0.46 49.91
N ALA A 272 16.12 -1.32 50.18
CA ALA A 272 15.72 -1.66 51.54
C ALA A 272 16.83 -2.44 52.29
N VAL A 273 17.51 -3.37 51.59
CA VAL A 273 18.66 -4.11 52.13
C VAL A 273 19.87 -3.17 52.34
N GLY A 274 20.11 -2.24 51.41
CA GLY A 274 21.14 -1.21 51.55
C GLY A 274 20.90 -0.26 52.73
N ALA A 275 19.65 0.12 52.99
CA ALA A 275 19.29 0.96 54.13
C ALA A 275 19.45 0.25 55.48
N GLN A 276 19.15 -1.05 55.56
CA GLN A 276 19.39 -1.86 56.77
C GLN A 276 20.89 -2.04 57.06
N LEU A 277 21.71 -2.26 56.03
CA LEU A 277 23.17 -2.36 56.17
C LEU A 277 23.82 -1.00 56.52
N GLY A 278 23.29 0.10 55.98
CA GLY A 278 23.75 1.45 56.30
C GLY A 278 23.41 1.91 57.72
N ALA A 279 22.25 1.51 58.25
CA ALA A 279 21.86 1.81 59.63
C ALA A 279 22.72 1.04 60.66
N SER A 280 23.03 -0.23 60.36
CA SER A 280 23.94 -1.05 61.18
C SER A 280 25.36 -0.50 61.24
N ALA A 281 25.88 0.06 60.14
CA ALA A 281 27.22 0.65 60.11
C ALA A 281 27.30 2.03 60.81
N ALA A 282 26.20 2.78 60.85
CA ALA A 282 26.12 4.06 61.56
C ALA A 282 26.05 3.89 63.09
N GLU A 283 25.40 2.82 63.58
CA GLU A 283 25.37 2.49 65.02
C GLU A 283 26.74 2.02 65.55
N GLU A 284 27.55 1.31 64.75
CA GLU A 284 28.92 0.94 65.15
C GLU A 284 29.88 2.13 65.22
N HIS A 285 29.68 3.19 64.42
CA HIS A 285 30.58 4.35 64.41
C HIS A 285 30.26 5.41 65.48
N LEU A 286 29.01 5.48 65.95
CA LEU A 286 28.61 6.35 67.06
C LEU A 286 28.82 5.72 68.46
N GLY A 287 29.14 4.43 68.53
CA GLY A 287 29.47 3.71 69.77
C GLY A 287 30.94 3.78 70.24
N LEU A 288 31.85 4.41 69.46
CA LEU A 288 33.29 4.42 69.76
C LEU A 288 33.86 5.81 70.12
N SER A 289 33.01 6.79 70.46
CA SER A 289 33.44 8.12 70.91
C SER A 289 32.87 8.53 72.27
N GLY A 290 32.83 7.58 73.21
CA GLY A 290 32.57 7.85 74.62
C GLY A 290 33.28 6.82 75.50
N GLU A 291 34.03 7.32 76.50
CA GLU A 291 34.75 6.59 77.56
C GLU A 291 36.08 5.95 77.11
N GLY A 292 37.22 6.14 77.76
CA GLY A 292 37.53 6.63 79.10
C GLY A 292 38.80 5.89 79.57
N GLN A 293 39.77 6.66 80.06
CA GLN A 293 40.82 6.30 81.04
C GLN A 293 41.00 4.82 81.43
N GLU A 294 42.23 4.29 81.30
CA GLU A 294 43.07 3.94 82.45
C GLU A 294 44.41 3.27 82.03
N LYS A 295 45.48 3.84 82.59
CA LYS A 295 46.84 3.29 82.87
C LYS A 295 47.80 2.99 81.73
#